data_AF-A0A0M2PPA1-F1
#
_entry.id   AF-A0A0M2PPA1-F1
#
_cell.length_a   1.000
_cell.length_b   1.000
_cell.length_c   1.000
_cell.angle_alpha   90.00
_cell.angle_beta   90.00
_cell.angle_gamma   90.00
#
_symmetry.space_group_name_H-M   'P 1'
#
loop_
_entity.id
_entity.type
_entity.pdbx_description
1 polymer ?
#
loop_
_entity_poly.entity_id
_entity_poly.type
_entity_poly.pdbx_seq_one_letter_code
_entity_poly.pdbx_strand_id
1 'polypeptide(L)'
;MSSTIIEQLKLIITNELDTNLSVDELNESTSLFEDGLGFDSIATVELISLVEKHFEIEFSDAELNPENFSNLKILADFIVSKQ
;
A
#
# COMPACT_ATOMS: atom_id res chain seq x y z
N MET A 1 -8.49 3.91 -13.44
CA MET A 1 -7.02 4.15 -13.45
C MET A 1 -6.35 3.75 -12.13
N SER A 2 -7.07 3.24 -11.12
CA SER A 2 -6.49 2.75 -9.86
C SER A 2 -6.03 1.29 -9.90
N SER A 3 -6.58 0.47 -10.79
CA SER A 3 -6.22 -0.96 -10.92
C SER A 3 -4.72 -1.19 -11.18
N THR A 4 -4.08 -0.36 -12.00
CA THR A 4 -2.64 -0.47 -12.29
C THR A 4 -1.77 -0.16 -11.07
N ILE A 5 -2.15 0.83 -10.28
CA ILE A 5 -1.43 1.19 -9.05
C ILE A 5 -1.59 0.09 -8.00
N ILE A 6 -2.78 -0.51 -7.91
CA ILE A 6 -3.01 -1.68 -7.04
C ILE A 6 -2.07 -2.82 -7.42
N GLU A 7 -1.92 -3.14 -8.71
CA GLU A 7 -0.98 -4.18 -9.17
C GLU A 7 0.47 -3.84 -8.82
N GLN A 8 0.89 -2.58 -8.97
CA GLN A 8 2.23 -2.15 -8.58
C GLN A 8 2.45 -2.22 -7.06
N LEU A 9 1.48 -1.77 -6.26
CA LEU A 9 1.51 -1.87 -4.80
C LEU A 9 1.64 -3.33 -4.37
N LYS A 10 0.85 -4.23 -4.96
CA LYS A 10 0.94 -5.67 -4.69
C LYS A 10 2.33 -6.19 -4.98
N LEU A 11 2.91 -5.84 -6.13
CA LEU A 11 4.27 -6.27 -6.49
C LEU A 11 5.31 -5.74 -5.52
N ILE A 12 5.22 -4.46 -5.12
CA ILE A 12 6.11 -3.84 -4.11
C ILE A 12 5.97 -4.60 -2.79
N ILE A 13 4.75 -4.85 -2.33
CA ILE A 13 4.49 -5.60 -1.10
C ILE A 13 5.08 -7.01 -1.17
N THR A 14 4.81 -7.76 -2.24
CA THR A 14 5.27 -9.15 -2.31
C THR A 14 6.78 -9.28 -2.56
N ASN A 15 7.41 -8.32 -3.24
CA ASN A 15 8.85 -8.37 -3.54
C ASN A 15 9.70 -7.70 -2.46
N GLU A 16 9.29 -6.54 -1.96
CA GLU A 16 10.10 -5.74 -1.03
C GLU A 16 9.81 -6.07 0.43
N LEU A 17 8.55 -6.39 0.77
CA LEU A 17 8.16 -6.71 2.15
C LEU A 17 8.18 -8.21 2.48
N ASP A 18 8.60 -9.05 1.53
CA ASP A 18 8.85 -10.49 1.74
C ASP A 18 7.70 -11.22 2.48
N THR A 19 6.45 -10.84 2.19
CA THR A 19 5.30 -11.27 3.00
C THR A 19 4.94 -12.76 2.84
N ASN A 20 5.68 -13.50 2.00
CA ASN A 20 5.38 -14.87 1.59
C ASN A 20 3.96 -15.05 1.00
N LEU A 21 3.25 -13.95 0.71
CA LEU A 21 1.95 -13.92 0.04
C LEU A 21 2.16 -13.71 -1.46
N SER A 22 1.24 -14.25 -2.26
CA SER A 22 1.22 -13.99 -3.71
C SER A 22 0.34 -12.78 -4.03
N VAL A 23 0.66 -12.07 -5.12
CA VAL A 23 -0.13 -10.91 -5.61
C VAL A 23 -1.59 -11.24 -5.90
N ASP A 24 -1.90 -12.51 -6.15
CA ASP A 24 -3.25 -13.05 -6.34
C ASP A 24 -4.04 -13.18 -5.02
N GLU A 25 -3.35 -13.43 -3.90
CA GLU A 25 -3.99 -13.54 -2.57
C GLU A 25 -4.34 -12.15 -2.01
N LEU A 26 -3.59 -11.13 -2.41
CA LEU A 26 -3.87 -9.74 -2.10
C LEU A 26 -5.11 -9.27 -2.87
N ASN A 27 -6.21 -8.98 -2.18
CA ASN A 27 -7.36 -8.31 -2.80
C ASN A 27 -7.28 -6.80 -2.59
N GLU A 28 -7.83 -6.03 -3.53
CA GLU A 28 -7.87 -4.56 -3.41
C GLU A 28 -8.65 -4.08 -2.18
N SER A 29 -9.58 -4.91 -1.70
CA SER A 29 -10.39 -4.67 -0.49
C SER A 29 -9.82 -5.32 0.77
N THR A 30 -8.69 -6.02 0.68
CA THR A 30 -8.02 -6.61 1.84
C THR A 30 -7.42 -5.52 2.71
N SER A 31 -7.60 -5.63 4.02
CA SER A 31 -6.98 -4.72 4.98
C SER A 31 -5.46 -4.87 4.97
N LEU A 32 -4.70 -3.78 4.90
CA LEU A 32 -3.24 -3.85 4.96
C LEU A 32 -2.74 -4.15 6.40
N PHE A 33 -3.47 -3.67 7.40
CA PHE A 33 -3.11 -3.77 8.83
C PHE A 33 -3.51 -5.10 9.49
N GLU A 34 -3.42 -5.14 10.84
CA GLU A 34 -3.60 -6.31 11.73
C GLU A 34 -4.81 -7.21 11.42
N ASP A 35 -5.88 -6.70 10.82
CA ASP A 35 -7.09 -7.49 10.50
C ASP A 35 -7.04 -8.21 9.13
N GLY A 36 -6.06 -7.89 8.27
CA GLY A 36 -5.91 -8.47 6.93
C GLY A 36 -4.54 -9.07 6.67
N LEU A 37 -3.64 -8.30 6.03
CA LEU A 37 -2.28 -8.77 5.72
C LEU A 37 -1.37 -8.83 6.94
N GLY A 38 -1.76 -8.20 8.05
CA GLY A 38 -0.96 -8.19 9.28
C GLY A 38 0.33 -7.39 9.13
N PHE A 39 0.33 -6.29 8.34
CA PHE A 39 1.46 -5.39 8.35
C PHE A 39 1.67 -4.83 9.75
N ASP A 40 2.80 -5.19 10.36
CA ASP A 40 3.28 -4.55 11.58
C ASP A 40 3.59 -3.06 11.32
N SER A 41 3.68 -2.27 12.39
CA SER A 41 4.01 -0.83 12.31
C SER A 41 5.28 -0.54 11.52
N ILE A 42 6.25 -1.46 11.49
CA ILE A 42 7.50 -1.32 10.71
C ILE A 42 7.22 -1.50 9.22
N ALA A 43 6.53 -2.59 8.85
CA ALA A 43 6.18 -2.90 7.48
C ALA A 43 5.34 -1.77 6.84
N THR A 44 4.45 -1.16 7.62
CA THR A 44 3.64 -0.02 7.17
C THR A 44 4.52 1.17 6.77
N VAL A 45 5.47 1.55 7.62
CA VAL A 45 6.39 2.67 7.36
C VAL A 45 7.27 2.39 6.14
N GLU A 46 7.72 1.14 5.99
CA GLU A 46 8.51 0.72 4.82
C GLU A 46 7.69 0.79 3.52
N LEU A 47 6.45 0.31 3.54
CA LEU A 47 5.53 0.43 2.40
C LEU A 47 5.31 1.88 1.99
N ILE A 48 5.07 2.78 2.95
CA ILE A 48 4.91 4.22 2.69
C ILE A 48 6.16 4.75 1.97
N SER A 49 7.35 4.50 2.53
CA SER A 49 8.60 5.01 1.96
C SER A 49 8.89 4.43 0.57
N LEU A 50 8.55 3.17 0.33
CA LEU A 50 8.65 2.53 -0.99
C LEU A 50 7.71 3.17 -2.00
N VAL A 51 6.47 3.45 -1.60
CA VAL A 51 5.47 4.12 -2.44
C VAL A 51 5.91 5.55 -2.78
N GLU A 52 6.36 6.33 -1.81
CA GLU A 52 6.90 7.68 -2.04
C GLU A 52 8.02 7.67 -3.08
N LYS A 53 8.95 6.71 -2.97
CA LYS A 53 10.06 6.56 -3.91
C LYS A 53 9.64 6.06 -5.29
N HIS A 54 8.72 5.09 -5.36
CA HIS A 54 8.30 4.49 -6.62
C HIS A 54 7.40 5.43 -7.44
N PHE A 55 6.54 6.18 -6.76
CA PHE A 55 5.58 7.07 -7.39
C PHE A 55 6.01 8.53 -7.40
N GLU A 56 7.17 8.85 -6.80
CA GLU A 56 7.69 10.21 -6.65
C GLU A 56 6.66 11.16 -5.99
N ILE A 57 5.96 10.65 -4.98
CA ILE A 57 4.97 11.40 -4.19
C ILE A 57 5.45 11.60 -2.75
N GLU A 58 4.87 12.57 -2.04
CA GLU A 58 5.05 12.76 -0.60
C GLU A 58 3.70 12.64 0.11
N PHE A 59 3.67 11.85 1.19
CA PHE A 59 2.52 11.79 2.10
C PHE A 59 2.68 12.83 3.21
N SER A 60 1.69 13.70 3.38
CA SER A 60 1.67 14.63 4.51
C SER A 60 1.32 13.91 5.81
N ASP A 61 1.68 14.44 6.99
CA ASP A 61 1.28 13.88 8.29
C ASP A 61 -0.25 13.65 8.42
N ALA A 62 -1.06 14.52 7.81
CA ALA A 62 -2.52 14.37 7.78
C ALA A 62 -3.00 13.20 6.90
N GLU A 63 -2.16 12.77 5.96
CA GLU A 63 -2.45 11.72 4.99
C GLU A 63 -1.91 10.36 5.47
N LEU A 64 -0.88 10.37 6.32
CA LEU A 64 -0.31 9.26 7.08
C LEU A 64 -1.25 8.72 8.19
N ASN A 65 -2.53 8.60 7.88
CA ASN A 65 -3.54 8.06 8.79
C ASN A 65 -3.88 6.61 8.42
N PRO A 66 -4.00 5.69 9.39
CA PRO A 66 -4.32 4.28 9.12
C PRO A 66 -5.65 4.07 8.38
N GLU A 67 -6.57 5.04 8.42
CA GLU A 67 -7.78 5.01 7.58
C GLU A 67 -7.46 5.13 6.07
N ASN A 68 -6.48 5.94 5.68
CA ASN A 68 -6.05 6.07 4.28
C ASN A 68 -5.26 4.84 3.80
N PHE A 69 -4.63 4.12 4.72
CA PHE A 69 -3.91 2.87 4.44
C PHE A 69 -4.77 1.65 4.77
N SER A 70 -6.09 1.82 4.97
CA SER A 70 -6.95 0.72 5.39
C SER A 70 -6.92 -0.44 4.40
N ASN A 71 -6.97 -0.17 3.10
CA ASN A 71 -6.89 -1.19 2.06
C ASN A 71 -6.12 -0.69 0.83
N LEU A 72 -5.70 -1.63 -0.02
CA LEU A 72 -4.96 -1.36 -1.25
C LEU A 72 -5.69 -0.39 -2.18
N LYS A 73 -7.02 -0.47 -2.25
CA LYS A 73 -7.81 0.40 -3.13
C LYS A 73 -7.74 1.85 -2.70
N ILE A 74 -7.91 2.15 -1.41
CA ILE A 74 -7.82 3.54 -0.90
C ILE A 74 -6.41 4.08 -1.11
N LEU A 75 -5.39 3.28 -0.80
CA LEU A 75 -3.99 3.67 -1.03
C LEU A 75 -3.71 3.96 -2.50
N ALA A 76 -4.19 3.09 -3.40
CA ALA A 76 -4.04 3.28 -4.83
C ALA A 76 -4.79 4.52 -5.34
N ASP A 77 -6.03 4.73 -4.91
CA ASP A 77 -6.82 5.90 -5.29
C ASP A 77 -6.16 7.20 -4.82
N PHE A 78 -5.57 7.16 -3.62
CA PHE A 78 -4.80 8.26 -3.07
C PHE A 78 -3.56 8.59 -3.92
N ILE A 79 -2.78 7.57 -4.30
CA ILE A 79 -1.62 7.75 -5.20
C ILE A 79 -2.06 8.31 -6.56
N VAL A 80 -3.15 7.77 -7.14
CA VAL A 80 -3.70 8.27 -8.41
C VAL A 80 -4.13 9.73 -8.29
N SER A 81 -4.67 10.15 -7.14
CA SER A 81 -5.06 11.54 -6.93
C SER A 81 -3.86 12.49 -6.76
N LYS A 82 -2.66 11.96 -6.50
CA LYS A 82 -1.40 12.72 -6.34
C LYS A 82 -0.56 12.76 -7.62
N GLN A 83 -0.72 11.78 -8.51
CA GLN A 83 -0.17 11.78 -9.88
C GLN A 83 -0.93 12.71 -10.82
#